data_AF-A0A1M4XYN6-F1
#
_entry.id   AF-A0A1M4XYN6-F1
#
_cell.length_a   1.000
_cell.length_b   1.000
_cell.length_c   1.000
_cell.angle_alpha   90.00
_cell.angle_beta   90.00
_cell.angle_gamma   90.00
#
_symmetry.space_group_name_H-M   'P 1'
#
loop_
_entity.id
_entity.type
_entity.pdbx_description
1 polymer ?
#
loop_
_entity_poly.entity_id
_entity_poly.type
_entity_poly.pdbx_seq_one_letter_code
_entity_poly.pdbx_strand_id
1 'polypeptide(L)'
;MNKIYEAQLREFLMDIKEKKEFSNFKVYRAGAYIFKDQIYLFVDYEGQNLSEIVYTEKYDKLYDFTEEVKDYLLGEYSTDDLIHMLYRNINKMI
;
A
#
# COMPACT_ATOMS: atom_id res chain seq x y z
N MET A 1 -18.48 6.02 -2.02
CA MET A 1 -17.07 5.57 -1.94
C MET A 1 -16.80 4.52 -3.00
N ASN A 2 -15.79 4.71 -3.83
CA ASN A 2 -15.39 3.71 -4.81
C ASN A 2 -14.56 2.61 -4.14
N LYS A 3 -14.84 1.35 -4.48
CA LYS A 3 -14.02 0.20 -4.08
C LYS A 3 -12.68 0.24 -4.79
N ILE A 4 -11.68 -0.35 -4.15
CA ILE A 4 -10.43 -0.69 -4.84
C ILE A 4 -10.58 -2.06 -5.52
N TYR A 5 -9.98 -2.21 -6.70
CA TYR A 5 -9.96 -3.46 -7.45
C TYR A 5 -8.62 -4.19 -7.27
N GLU A 6 -8.65 -5.53 -7.37
CA GLU A 6 -7.45 -6.36 -7.27
C GLU A 6 -6.38 -6.00 -8.31
N ALA A 7 -6.79 -5.56 -9.51
CA ALA A 7 -5.87 -5.10 -10.55
C ALA A 7 -5.02 -3.89 -10.09
N GLN A 8 -5.64 -2.94 -9.37
CA GLN A 8 -4.92 -1.76 -8.85
C GLN A 8 -3.93 -2.15 -7.75
N LEU A 9 -4.28 -3.13 -6.91
CA LEU A 9 -3.36 -3.67 -5.90
C LEU A 9 -2.20 -4.40 -6.56
N ARG A 10 -2.45 -5.13 -7.65
CA ARG A 10 -1.39 -5.81 -8.40
C ARG A 10 -0.41 -4.81 -9.00
N GLU A 11 -0.89 -3.79 -9.70
CA GLU A 11 -0.06 -2.71 -10.25
C GLU A 11 0.78 -2.05 -9.14
N PHE A 12 0.14 -1.68 -8.03
CA PHE A 12 0.82 -1.08 -6.88
C PHE A 12 1.94 -1.96 -6.30
N LEU A 13 1.69 -3.27 -6.10
CA LEU A 13 2.72 -4.18 -5.57
C LEU A 13 3.86 -4.43 -6.57
N MET A 14 3.56 -4.49 -7.87
CA MET A 14 4.59 -4.61 -8.91
C MET A 14 5.50 -3.38 -8.94
N ASP A 15 4.94 -2.17 -8.88
CA ASP A 15 5.73 -0.93 -8.83
C ASP A 15 6.69 -0.89 -7.63
N ILE A 16 6.24 -1.37 -6.46
CA ILE A 16 7.09 -1.46 -5.27
C ILE A 16 8.22 -2.47 -5.49
N LYS A 17 7.89 -3.65 -6.03
CA LYS A 17 8.87 -4.70 -6.29
C LYS A 17 9.93 -4.24 -7.29
N GLU A 18 9.53 -3.60 -8.38
CA GLU A 18 10.45 -3.03 -9.37
C GLU A 18 11.38 -1.99 -8.71
N LYS A 19 10.84 -1.08 -7.89
CA LYS A 19 11.66 -0.09 -7.17
C LYS A 19 12.67 -0.73 -6.23
N LYS A 20 12.32 -1.83 -5.55
CA LYS A 20 13.26 -2.61 -4.75
C LYS A 20 14.38 -3.18 -5.61
N GLU A 21 14.04 -3.81 -6.74
CA GLU A 21 15.00 -4.47 -7.62
C GLU A 21 15.96 -3.49 -8.33
N PHE A 22 15.46 -2.33 -8.77
CA PHE A 22 16.28 -1.36 -9.53
C PHE A 22 17.02 -0.34 -8.67
N SER A 23 16.46 0.07 -7.52
CA SER A 23 16.99 1.19 -6.72
C SER A 23 17.38 0.81 -5.30
N ASN A 24 17.21 -0.46 -4.89
CA ASN A 24 17.39 -0.92 -3.50
C ASN A 24 16.60 -0.06 -2.48
N PHE A 25 15.48 0.55 -2.91
CA PHE A 25 14.66 1.32 -1.99
C PHE A 25 14.04 0.40 -0.95
N LYS A 26 14.17 0.81 0.31
CA LYS A 26 13.56 0.11 1.44
C LYS A 26 12.21 0.75 1.73
N VAL A 27 11.17 -0.06 1.72
CA VAL A 27 9.83 0.39 2.10
C VAL A 27 9.87 0.79 3.57
N TYR A 28 9.58 2.06 3.83
CA TYR A 28 9.41 2.61 5.17
C TYR A 28 7.97 2.44 5.65
N ARG A 29 7.00 2.72 4.77
CA ARG A 29 5.57 2.61 5.07
C ARG A 29 4.76 2.27 3.83
N ALA A 30 3.70 1.49 3.96
CA ALA A 30 2.73 1.24 2.91
C ALA A 30 1.32 1.09 3.50
N GLY A 31 0.32 1.56 2.77
CA GLY A 31 -1.04 1.51 3.27
C GLY A 31 -2.10 2.00 2.29
N ALA A 32 -3.33 2.04 2.78
CA ALA A 32 -4.46 2.65 2.11
C ALA A 32 -5.15 3.64 3.06
N TYR A 33 -5.59 4.78 2.56
CA TYR A 33 -6.37 5.74 3.35
C TYR A 33 -7.61 6.21 2.61
N ILE A 34 -8.62 6.64 3.37
CA ILE A 34 -9.81 7.30 2.84
C ILE A 34 -9.65 8.82 2.99
N PHE A 35 -9.86 9.55 1.91
CA PHE A 35 -9.92 10.99 1.91
C PHE A 35 -10.99 11.45 0.93
N LYS A 36 -11.92 12.30 1.37
CA LYS A 36 -13.01 12.82 0.51
C LYS A 36 -13.77 11.71 -0.23
N ASP A 37 -14.19 10.68 0.50
CA ASP A 37 -14.94 9.53 -0.02
C ASP A 37 -14.23 8.71 -1.12
N GLN A 38 -12.89 8.78 -1.18
CA GLN A 38 -12.06 8.00 -2.10
C GLN A 38 -10.97 7.24 -1.34
N ILE A 39 -10.65 6.04 -1.81
CA ILE A 39 -9.54 5.23 -1.31
C ILE A 39 -8.29 5.57 -2.11
N TYR A 40 -7.18 5.81 -1.41
CA TYR A 40 -5.87 6.03 -1.98
C TYR A 40 -4.88 5.02 -1.42
N LEU A 41 -4.07 4.42 -2.30
CA LEU A 41 -2.91 3.64 -1.90
C LEU A 41 -1.70 4.56 -1.76
N PHE A 42 -0.79 4.23 -0.85
CA PHE A 42 0.49 4.94 -0.72
C PHE A 42 1.61 3.98 -0.34
N VAL A 43 2.82 4.35 -0.74
CA VAL A 43 4.07 3.74 -0.31
C VAL A 43 5.10 4.84 -0.13
N ASP A 44 5.80 4.79 1.00
CA ASP A 44 6.93 5.66 1.33
C ASP A 44 8.19 4.80 1.47
N TYR A 45 9.30 5.33 0.99
CA TYR A 45 10.60 4.68 1.04
C TYR A 45 11.54 5.41 2.00
N GLU A 46 12.47 4.69 2.62
CA GLU A 46 13.49 5.30 3.48
C GLU A 46 14.24 6.41 2.72
N GLY A 47 14.34 7.59 3.33
CA GLY A 47 15.01 8.75 2.73
C GLY A 47 14.18 9.51 1.70
N GLN A 48 12.93 9.11 1.42
CA GLN A 48 11.97 9.92 0.66
C GLN A 48 10.95 10.57 1.59
N ASN A 49 10.47 11.76 1.22
CA ASN A 49 9.46 12.46 1.99
C ASN A 49 8.12 11.71 1.92
N LEU A 50 7.44 11.63 3.07
CA LEU A 50 6.09 11.09 3.21
C LEU A 50 5.08 11.85 2.35
N SER A 51 4.03 11.16 1.89
CA SER A 51 2.80 11.81 1.42
C SER A 51 2.30 12.83 2.46
N GLU A 52 2.11 14.09 2.06
CA GLU A 52 1.69 15.17 2.98
C GLU A 52 0.39 14.82 3.71
N ILE A 53 -0.55 14.14 3.05
CA ILE A 53 -1.83 13.73 3.65
C ILE A 53 -1.63 12.70 4.76
N VAL A 54 -0.76 11.72 4.52
CA VAL A 54 -0.44 10.67 5.51
C VAL A 54 0.32 11.26 6.69
N TYR A 55 1.27 12.17 6.42
CA TYR A 55 2.06 12.85 7.45
C TYR A 55 1.24 13.80 8.31
N THR A 56 0.30 14.53 7.70
CA THR A 56 -0.56 15.50 8.40
C THR A 56 -1.85 14.89 8.96
N GLU A 57 -2.01 13.57 8.85
CA GLU A 57 -3.18 12.82 9.34
C GLU A 57 -4.52 13.38 8.85
N LYS A 58 -4.55 13.92 7.62
CA LYS A 58 -5.76 14.54 7.02
C LYS A 58 -6.73 13.51 6.42
N TYR A 59 -6.64 12.25 6.81
CA TYR A 59 -7.45 11.14 6.29
C TYR A 59 -8.53 10.71 7.29
N ASP A 60 -9.62 10.14 6.78
CA ASP A 60 -10.75 9.69 7.61
C ASP A 60 -10.47 8.32 8.26
N LYS A 61 -9.82 7.43 7.51
CA LYS A 61 -9.38 6.09 7.96
C LYS A 61 -8.08 5.73 7.27
N LEU A 62 -7.27 4.93 7.97
CA LEU A 62 -6.02 4.37 7.46
C LEU A 62 -6.01 2.86 7.74
N TYR A 63 -5.58 2.09 6.75
CA TYR A 63 -5.16 0.70 6.90
C TYR A 63 -3.68 0.62 6.53
N ASP A 64 -2.84 0.40 7.54
CA ASP A 64 -1.41 0.19 7.39
C ASP A 64 -1.17 -1.31 7.12
N PHE A 65 -0.41 -1.61 6.07
CA PHE A 65 -0.02 -2.97 5.70
C PHE A 65 1.47 -3.05 5.35
N THR A 66 2.27 -2.23 6.04
CA THR A 66 3.70 -2.09 5.78
C THR A 66 4.45 -3.41 5.93
N GLU A 67 4.14 -4.20 6.96
CA GLU A 67 4.85 -5.45 7.23
C GLU A 67 4.51 -6.51 6.18
N GLU A 68 3.25 -6.60 5.76
CA GLU A 68 2.83 -7.56 4.74
C GLU A 68 3.48 -7.27 3.37
N VAL A 69 3.72 -5.98 3.07
CA VAL A 69 4.52 -5.59 1.89
C VAL A 69 5.99 -5.97 2.07
N LYS A 70 6.59 -5.78 3.25
CA LYS A 70 7.98 -6.17 3.49
C LYS A 70 8.15 -7.68 3.36
N ASP A 71 7.25 -8.47 3.92
CA ASP A 71 7.25 -9.94 3.83
C ASP A 71 7.10 -10.40 2.37
N TYR A 72 6.18 -9.77 1.62
CA TYR A 72 6.06 -9.99 0.18
C TYR A 72 7.38 -9.72 -0.58
N LEU A 73 8.04 -8.61 -0.26
CA LEU A 73 9.32 -8.26 -0.88
C LEU A 73 10.45 -9.23 -0.50
N LEU A 74 10.34 -9.94 0.62
CA LEU A 74 11.26 -11.01 1.02
C LEU A 74 10.91 -12.37 0.36
N GLY A 75 9.75 -12.46 -0.31
CA GLY A 75 9.26 -13.70 -0.91
C GLY A 75 8.51 -14.61 0.07
N GLU A 76 8.15 -14.10 1.25
CA GLU A 76 7.43 -14.85 2.29
C GLU A 76 5.92 -14.88 2.03
N TYR A 77 5.43 -14.06 1.10
CA TYR A 77 4.04 -14.00 0.66
C TYR A 77 3.90 -14.24 -0.85
N SER A 78 2.88 -15.03 -1.22
CA SER A 78 2.39 -15.07 -2.59
C SER A 78 1.75 -13.72 -2.95
N THR A 79 2.02 -13.22 -4.16
CA THR A 79 1.39 -12.00 -4.69
C THR A 79 -0.14 -12.09 -4.63
N ASP A 80 -0.71 -13.23 -4.99
CA ASP A 80 -2.16 -13.40 -5.08
C ASP A 80 -2.81 -13.46 -3.70
N ASP A 81 -2.15 -14.12 -2.72
CA ASP A 81 -2.63 -14.18 -1.34
C ASP A 81 -2.61 -12.79 -0.69
N LEU A 82 -1.53 -12.03 -0.92
CA LEU A 82 -1.43 -10.65 -0.44
C LEU A 82 -2.53 -9.79 -1.08
N ILE A 83 -2.74 -9.86 -2.39
CA ILE A 83 -3.78 -9.10 -3.08
C ILE A 83 -5.16 -9.42 -2.50
N HIS A 84 -5.50 -10.70 -2.33
CA HIS A 84 -6.80 -11.10 -1.78
C HIS A 84 -7.01 -10.60 -0.34
N MET A 85 -5.96 -10.65 0.49
CA MET A 85 -6.00 -10.12 1.85
C MET A 85 -6.20 -8.60 1.86
N LEU A 86 -5.39 -7.86 1.11
CA LEU A 86 -5.46 -6.40 1.02
C LEU A 86 -6.81 -5.96 0.44
N TYR A 87 -7.27 -6.58 -0.64
CA TYR A 87 -8.59 -6.30 -1.24
C TYR A 87 -9.71 -6.42 -0.22
N ARG A 88 -9.71 -7.50 0.57
CA ARG A 88 -10.73 -7.73 1.60
C ARG A 88 -10.65 -6.66 2.71
N ASN A 89 -9.45 -6.34 3.20
CA ASN A 89 -9.29 -5.45 4.34
C ASN A 89 -9.51 -3.98 3.98
N ILE A 90 -8.98 -3.53 2.84
CA ILE A 90 -9.15 -2.15 2.35
C ILE A 90 -10.63 -1.89 2.06
N ASN A 91 -11.33 -2.81 1.38
CA ASN A 91 -12.75 -2.62 1.08
C ASN A 91 -13.69 -2.77 2.30
N LYS A 92 -13.20 -3.24 3.46
CA LYS A 92 -13.94 -3.19 4.74
C LYS A 92 -13.87 -1.81 5.42
N MET A 93 -12.99 -0.93 4.96
CA MET A 93 -12.92 0.44 5.47
C MET A 93 -14.14 1.26 5.01
N ILE A 94 -14.86 0.79 3.99
CA ILE A 94 -16.08 1.37 3.40
C ILE A 94 -17.30 1.05 4.25
#